data_AF-A0A3C1UK30-F1
#
_entry.id   AF-A0A3C1UK30-F1
#
_cell.length_a   1.000
_cell.length_b   1.000
_cell.length_c   1.000
_cell.angle_alpha   90.00
_cell.angle_beta   90.00
_cell.angle_gamma   90.00
#
_symmetry.space_group_name_H-M   'P 1'
#
loop_
_entity.id
_entity.type
_entity.pdbx_description
1 polymer ?
#
loop_
_entity_poly.entity_id
_entity_poly.type
_entity_poly.pdbx_seq_one_letter_code
_entity_poly.pdbx_strand_id
1 'polypeptide(L)'
;MVQNSWILKILIVHNSLNDGTSMSGVLKHYLLMARAWVDMGHQVDFMMAKAGFPQVASQLPFCGRLCSDPIFDASEYIDQTWRYFPAFGFRLISAHLVSSSCDYGIVYASNFLIFEV
;
A
#
# COMPACT_ATOMS: atom_id res chain seq x y z
N MET A 1 21.69 1.96 24.63
CA MET A 1 20.97 3.20 24.27
C MET A 1 19.55 2.81 23.96
N VAL A 2 18.62 3.03 24.89
CA VAL A 2 17.18 2.81 24.65
C VAL A 2 16.73 4.01 23.81
N GLN A 3 16.54 3.82 22.51
CA GLN A 3 15.85 4.81 21.70
C GLN A 3 14.45 4.97 22.29
N ASN A 4 14.13 6.17 22.77
CA ASN A 4 12.75 6.59 23.00
C ASN A 4 12.06 6.61 21.62
N SER A 5 11.64 5.44 21.15
CA SER A 5 10.84 5.34 19.93
C SER A 5 9.39 5.51 20.34
N TRP A 6 8.81 6.66 20.02
CA TRP A 6 7.36 6.82 20.10
C TRP A 6 6.73 5.72 19.23
N ILE A 7 5.73 5.01 19.77
CA ILE A 7 4.97 4.05 18.96
C ILE A 7 4.24 4.84 17.86
N LEU A 8 4.67 4.66 16.62
CA LEU A 8 4.08 5.31 15.45
C LEU A 8 2.96 4.46 14.87
N LYS A 9 1.94 5.14 14.34
CA LYS A 9 1.00 4.60 13.37
C LYS A 9 1.47 4.96 11.97
N ILE A 10 1.72 3.94 11.14
CA ILE A 10 2.31 4.08 9.81
C ILE A 10 1.33 3.55 8.77
N LEU A 11 0.99 4.37 7.77
CA LEU A 11 0.20 3.96 6.62
C LEU A 11 1.11 3.73 5.41
N ILE A 12 1.17 2.51 4.88
CA ILE A 12 1.86 2.20 3.63
C ILE A 12 0.85 2.24 2.48
N VAL A 13 1.06 3.13 1.53
CA VAL A 13 0.24 3.26 0.31
C VAL A 13 0.97 2.61 -0.85
N HIS A 14 0.47 1.44 -1.27
CA HIS A 14 1.01 0.70 -2.39
C HIS A 14 0.16 0.93 -3.63
N ASN A 15 0.65 1.82 -4.50
CA ASN A 15 -0.04 2.24 -5.72
C ASN A 15 0.49 1.52 -6.97
N SER A 16 0.69 0.20 -6.90
CA SER A 16 1.17 -0.60 -8.04
C SER A 16 0.03 -1.37 -8.72
N LEU A 17 0.26 -1.71 -9.99
CA LEU A 17 -0.50 -2.74 -10.70
C LEU A 17 -0.22 -4.07 -10.01
N ASN A 18 -1.26 -4.67 -9.43
CA ASN A 18 -1.17 -5.96 -8.78
C ASN A 18 -2.21 -6.86 -9.42
N ASP A 19 -1.74 -7.94 -10.05
CA ASP A 19 -2.55 -9.01 -10.64
C ASP A 19 -3.09 -9.99 -9.58
N GLY A 20 -2.80 -9.75 -8.30
CA GLY A 20 -3.16 -10.58 -7.15
C GLY A 20 -2.37 -11.87 -7.04
N THR A 21 -1.51 -12.19 -8.01
CA THR A 21 -0.81 -13.49 -8.11
C THR A 21 0.70 -13.33 -8.07
N SER A 22 1.25 -12.36 -8.77
CA SER A 22 2.67 -12.04 -8.83
C SER A 22 3.05 -11.06 -7.71
N MET A 23 4.13 -11.35 -6.99
CA MET A 23 4.69 -10.41 -6.00
C MET A 23 5.88 -9.67 -6.61
N SER A 24 5.69 -8.37 -6.85
CA SER A 24 6.80 -7.52 -7.30
C SER A 24 7.87 -7.39 -6.20
N GLY A 25 9.12 -7.17 -6.61
CA GLY A 25 10.22 -6.92 -5.65
C GLY A 25 9.93 -5.73 -4.72
N VAL A 26 9.19 -4.74 -5.21
CA VAL A 26 8.74 -3.57 -4.43
C VAL A 26 7.75 -3.98 -3.33
N LEU A 27 6.74 -4.80 -3.66
CA LEU A 27 5.81 -5.30 -2.64
C LEU A 27 6.54 -6.15 -1.60
N LYS A 28 7.45 -7.02 -2.03
CA LYS A 28 8.29 -7.82 -1.11
C LYS A 28 9.10 -6.92 -0.17
N HIS A 29 9.68 -5.83 -0.68
CA HIS A 29 10.41 -4.87 0.14
C HIS A 29 9.51 -4.22 1.19
N TYR A 30 8.29 -3.82 0.84
CA TYR A 30 7.33 -3.25 1.79
C TYR A 30 6.89 -4.24 2.86
N LEU A 31 6.74 -5.51 2.52
CA LEU A 31 6.42 -6.54 3.51
C LEU A 31 7.56 -6.74 4.53
N LEU A 32 8.81 -6.74 4.07
CA LEU A 32 9.98 -6.84 4.96
C LEU A 32 10.12 -5.61 5.86
N MET A 33 9.94 -4.42 5.30
CA MET A 33 9.97 -3.15 6.02
C MET A 33 8.85 -3.08 7.08
N ALA A 34 7.61 -3.41 6.68
CA ALA A 34 6.46 -3.43 7.59
C ALA A 34 6.68 -4.42 8.73
N ARG A 35 7.24 -5.61 8.45
CA ARG A 35 7.57 -6.58 9.50
C ARG A 35 8.57 -6.02 10.50
N ALA A 36 9.66 -5.42 10.02
CA ALA A 36 10.66 -4.81 10.89
C ALA A 36 10.05 -3.69 11.77
N TRP A 37 9.16 -2.86 11.23
CA TRP A 37 8.48 -1.82 12.01
C TRP A 37 7.50 -2.39 13.04
N VAL A 38 6.77 -3.44 12.70
CA VAL A 38 5.91 -4.16 13.65
C VAL A 38 6.75 -4.78 14.77
N ASP A 39 7.90 -5.39 14.45
CA ASP A 39 8.82 -5.96 15.44
C ASP A 39 9.41 -4.89 16.37
N MET A 40 9.49 -3.64 15.91
CA MET A 40 9.85 -2.45 16.72
C MET A 40 8.69 -1.91 17.57
N GLY A 41 7.49 -2.50 17.46
CA GLY A 41 6.30 -2.10 18.20
C GLY A 41 5.45 -1.02 17.53
N HIS A 42 5.70 -0.69 16.26
CA HIS A 42 4.86 0.24 15.50
C HIS A 42 3.57 -0.43 15.00
N GLN A 43 2.51 0.36 14.87
CA GLN A 43 1.31 -0.06 14.15
C GLN A 43 1.50 0.24 12.66
N VAL A 44 1.32 -0.76 11.80
CA VAL A 44 1.48 -0.63 10.35
C VAL A 44 0.21 -1.07 9.64
N ASP A 45 -0.36 -0.17 8.85
CA ASP A 45 -1.56 -0.39 8.06
C ASP A 45 -1.24 -0.24 6.57
N PHE A 46 -2.00 -0.93 5.71
CA PHE A 46 -1.81 -0.91 4.25
C PHE A 46 -3.02 -0.35 3.52
N MET A 47 -2.74 0.47 2.52
CA MET A 47 -3.69 0.93 1.52
C MET A 47 -3.24 0.52 0.12
N MET A 48 -4.05 -0.31 -0.52
CA MET A 48 -3.73 -0.90 -1.82
C MET A 48 -4.99 -1.32 -2.59
N ALA A 49 -4.80 -1.71 -3.85
CA ALA A 49 -5.83 -2.32 -4.68
C ALA A 49 -6.42 -3.58 -4.04
N LYS A 50 -7.73 -3.82 -4.23
CA LYS A 50 -8.41 -5.02 -3.75
C LYS A 50 -7.73 -6.32 -4.18
N ALA A 51 -7.23 -6.38 -5.42
CA ALA A 51 -6.53 -7.55 -5.97
C ALA A 51 -5.24 -7.90 -5.20
N GLY A 52 -4.50 -6.90 -4.69
CA GLY A 52 -3.27 -7.13 -3.93
C GLY A 52 -3.49 -7.49 -2.46
N PHE A 53 -4.70 -7.28 -1.92
CA PHE A 53 -5.00 -7.49 -0.51
C PHE A 53 -4.73 -8.92 -0.02
N PRO A 54 -5.14 -10.00 -0.72
CA PRO A 54 -4.89 -11.37 -0.27
C PRO A 54 -3.41 -11.69 -0.07
N GLN A 55 -2.53 -11.15 -0.93
CA GLN A 55 -1.09 -11.36 -0.83
C GLN A 55 -0.53 -10.76 0.45
N VAL A 56 -0.88 -9.52 0.78
CA VAL A 56 -0.43 -8.87 2.02
C VAL A 56 -1.02 -9.55 3.25
N ALA A 57 -2.32 -9.84 3.23
CA ALA A 57 -2.99 -10.50 4.36
C ALA A 57 -2.38 -11.86 4.69
N SER A 58 -1.94 -12.62 3.67
CA SER A 58 -1.27 -13.91 3.87
C SER A 58 0.11 -13.78 4.55
N GLN A 59 0.80 -12.65 4.37
CA GLN A 59 2.17 -12.44 4.85
C GLN A 59 2.23 -11.64 6.14
N LEU A 60 1.26 -10.75 6.37
CA LEU A 60 1.16 -9.85 7.52
C LEU A 60 -0.29 -9.81 8.02
N PRO A 61 -0.79 -10.89 8.66
CA PRO A 61 -2.20 -10.99 9.10
C PRO A 61 -2.56 -9.98 10.20
N PHE A 62 -1.57 -9.33 10.79
CA PHE A 62 -1.68 -8.36 11.89
C PHE A 62 -1.69 -6.89 11.43
N CYS A 63 -1.42 -6.62 10.14
CA CYS A 63 -1.50 -5.25 9.60
C CYS A 63 -2.97 -4.91 9.25
N GLY A 64 -3.45 -3.77 9.75
CA GLY A 64 -4.85 -3.35 9.63
C GLY A 64 -5.21 -2.81 8.25
N ARG A 65 -6.48 -3.04 7.88
CA ARG A 65 -7.10 -2.73 6.58
C ARG A 65 -7.44 -1.23 6.44
N LEU A 66 -7.16 -0.67 5.26
CA LEU A 66 -8.15 0.11 4.51
C LEU A 66 -7.97 -0.07 3.00
N CYS A 67 -8.93 -0.81 2.42
CA CYS A 67 -9.02 -1.16 1.00
C CYS A 67 -9.27 0.10 0.16
N SER A 68 -8.50 0.32 -0.91
CA SER A 68 -8.84 1.31 -1.93
C SER A 68 -9.44 0.61 -3.14
N ASP A 69 -10.72 0.94 -3.32
CA ASP A 69 -11.63 0.74 -4.46
C ASP A 69 -11.91 -0.70 -4.93
N PRO A 70 -13.20 -1.13 -5.01
CA PRO A 70 -13.58 -2.31 -5.78
C PRO A 70 -13.41 -2.13 -7.31
N ILE A 71 -13.10 -0.90 -7.75
CA ILE A 71 -13.16 -0.48 -9.16
C ILE A 71 -11.90 -0.85 -9.94
N PHE A 72 -10.78 -1.16 -9.27
CA PHE A 72 -9.49 -1.34 -9.94
C PHE A 72 -9.04 -2.80 -10.03
N ASP A 73 -9.13 -3.35 -11.24
CA ASP A 73 -8.47 -4.59 -11.65
C ASP A 73 -7.39 -4.29 -12.71
N ALA A 74 -6.13 -4.46 -12.32
CA ALA A 74 -4.98 -4.22 -13.20
C ALA A 74 -4.75 -5.36 -14.22
N SER A 75 -5.53 -6.44 -14.15
CA SER A 75 -5.40 -7.59 -15.04
C SER A 75 -6.24 -7.45 -16.32
N GLU A 76 -7.30 -6.63 -16.32
CA GLU A 76 -8.22 -6.52 -17.47
C GLU A 76 -7.69 -5.66 -18.63
N TYR A 77 -6.79 -4.69 -18.39
CA TYR A 77 -6.35 -3.70 -19.40
C TYR A 77 -4.82 -3.57 -19.45
N ILE A 78 -4.09 -4.67 -19.31
CA ILE A 78 -2.62 -4.65 -19.18
C ILE A 78 -1.91 -4.01 -20.40
N ASP A 79 -2.57 -4.02 -21.54
CA ASP A 79 -2.18 -3.39 -22.82
C ASP A 79 -2.50 -1.90 -22.90
N GLN A 80 -3.29 -1.35 -21.97
CA GLN A 80 -3.78 0.03 -21.98
C GLN A 80 -3.56 0.68 -20.60
N THR A 81 -2.29 0.78 -20.22
CA THR A 81 -1.90 1.18 -18.87
C THR A 81 -2.35 2.60 -18.49
N TRP A 82 -2.59 3.47 -19.48
CA TRP A 82 -3.15 4.80 -19.28
C TRP A 82 -4.55 4.80 -18.65
N ARG A 83 -5.34 3.72 -18.83
CA ARG A 83 -6.67 3.59 -18.19
C ARG A 83 -6.59 3.50 -16.68
N TYR A 84 -5.40 3.27 -16.14
CA TYR A 84 -5.15 3.12 -14.72
C TYR A 84 -4.88 4.44 -14.01
N PHE A 85 -4.55 5.52 -14.73
CA PHE A 85 -4.26 6.83 -14.13
C PHE A 85 -5.38 7.37 -13.22
N PRO A 86 -6.68 7.30 -13.58
CA PRO A 86 -7.75 7.75 -12.70
C PRO A 86 -7.80 6.97 -11.38
N ALA A 87 -7.61 5.64 -11.44
CA ALA A 87 -7.60 4.80 -10.25
C ALA A 87 -6.38 5.07 -9.36
N PHE A 88 -5.21 5.33 -9.95
CA PHE A 88 -4.03 5.76 -9.20
C PHE A 88 -4.23 7.10 -8.52
N GLY A 89 -4.80 8.08 -9.23
CA GLY A 89 -5.15 9.39 -8.67
C GLY A 89 -6.15 9.28 -7.54
N PHE A 90 -7.21 8.49 -7.72
CA PHE A 90 -8.19 8.21 -6.67
C PHE A 90 -7.54 7.61 -5.43
N ARG A 91 -6.66 6.61 -5.58
CA ARG A 91 -5.95 6.01 -4.43
C ARG A 91 -5.09 7.00 -3.68
N LEU A 92 -4.40 7.92 -4.36
CA LEU A 92 -3.63 8.99 -3.71
C LEU A 92 -4.54 9.95 -2.92
N ILE A 93 -5.67 10.35 -3.49
CA ILE A 93 -6.65 11.21 -2.81
C ILE A 93 -7.23 10.50 -1.59
N SER A 94 -7.67 9.24 -1.74
CA SER A 94 -8.20 8.46 -0.62
C SER A 94 -7.15 8.23 0.46
N ALA A 95 -5.89 7.98 0.09
CA ALA A 95 -4.79 7.85 1.04
C ALA A 95 -4.57 9.13 1.83
N HIS A 96 -4.63 10.28 1.16
CA HIS A 96 -4.55 11.57 1.83
C HIS A 96 -5.70 11.75 2.84
N LEU A 97 -6.95 11.51 2.43
CA LEU A 97 -8.12 11.64 3.30
C LEU A 97 -8.08 10.69 4.51
N VAL A 98 -7.68 9.43 4.30
CA VAL A 98 -7.50 8.44 5.38
C VAL A 98 -6.37 8.87 6.30
N SER A 99 -5.26 9.34 5.75
CA SER A 99 -4.13 9.81 6.56
C SER A 99 -4.51 10.98 7.48
N SER A 100 -5.30 11.93 6.97
CA SER A 100 -5.79 13.08 7.72
C SER A 100 -6.81 12.73 8.79
N SER A 101 -7.50 11.59 8.68
CA SER A 101 -8.60 11.21 9.58
C SER A 101 -8.20 10.23 10.69
N CYS A 102 -7.06 9.55 10.56
CA CYS A 102 -6.67 8.44 11.43
C CYS A 102 -5.37 8.67 12.23
N ASP A 103 -4.89 9.91 12.30
CA ASP A 103 -3.69 10.33 13.05
C ASP A 103 -2.44 9.48 12.73
N TYR A 104 -2.24 9.15 11.45
CA TYR A 104 -1.01 8.47 11.04
C TYR A 104 0.18 9.41 11.20
N GLY A 105 1.15 9.03 12.03
CA GLY A 105 2.38 9.79 12.22
C GLY A 105 3.30 9.74 10.99
N ILE A 106 3.17 8.68 10.18
CA ILE A 106 3.91 8.52 8.92
C ILE A 106 2.97 7.97 7.85
N VAL A 107 3.03 8.55 6.65
CA VAL A 107 2.46 7.99 5.42
C VAL A 107 3.59 7.68 4.46
N TYR A 108 3.82 6.39 4.22
CA TYR A 108 4.79 5.92 3.24
C TYR A 108 4.07 5.64 1.93
N ALA A 109 4.00 6.63 1.05
CA ALA A 109 3.35 6.52 -0.25
C ALA A 109 4.37 6.32 -1.37
N SER A 110 4.09 5.35 -2.23
CA SER A 110 4.92 5.06 -3.41
C SER A 110 4.05 4.80 -4.63
N ASN A 111 4.54 5.23 -5.78
CA ASN A 111 3.88 5.00 -7.06
C ASN A 111 4.90 4.47 -8.07
N PHE A 112 4.47 3.57 -8.94
CA PHE A 112 5.22 3.32 -10.17
C PHE A 112 4.96 4.49 -11.12
N LEU A 113 6.02 5.15 -11.58
CA LEU A 113 5.91 6.11 -12.67
C LEU A 113 5.67 5.29 -13.95
N ILE A 114 4.43 5.24 -14.44
CA ILE A 114 4.11 4.62 -15.73
C ILE A 114 4.54 5.58 -16.83
N PHE A 115 5.30 5.07 -17.79
CA PHE A 115 5.60 5.75 -19.05
C PHE A 115 5.21 4.81 -20.21
N GLU A 116 4.31 5.28 -21.06
CA GLU A 116 4.09 4.74 -22.40
C GLU A 116 4.91 5.61 -23.36
N VAL A 117 5.60 4.98 -24.34
CA VAL A 117 6.32 5.66 -25.43
C VAL A 117 5.52 5.48 -26.71
#